data_AF-A0A7G8XDI6-F1
#
_entry.id   AF-A0A7G8XDI6-F1
#
_cell.length_a   1.000
_cell.length_b   1.000
_cell.length_c   1.000
_cell.angle_alpha   90.00
_cell.angle_beta   90.00
_cell.angle_gamma   90.00
#
_symmetry.space_group_name_H-M   'P 1'
#
loop_
_entity.id
_entity.type
_entity.pdbx_description
1 polymer ?
#
loop_
_entity_poly.entity_id
_entity_poly.type
_entity_poly.pdbx_seq_one_letter_code
_entity_poly.pdbx_strand_id
1 'polypeptide(L)' 'MDQSGLDVEYTDAAAISDYARGDIAVLQSLDIMTGKEDGSFDSQAFLTRVQMAKVLSGMLKKAKFM' A
#
# COMPACT_ATOMS: atom_id res chain seq x y z
N MET A 1 3.39 -15.84 11.27
CA MET A 1 2.07 -15.47 10.74
C MET A 1 2.08 -15.86 9.29
N ASP A 2 1.18 -16.74 8.90
CA ASP A 2 1.01 -17.19 7.52
C ASP A 2 0.52 -15.99 6.68
N GLN A 3 1.29 -15.58 5.67
CA GLN A 3 0.99 -14.43 4.81
C GLN A 3 -0.03 -14.76 3.71
N SER A 4 -0.60 -15.97 3.67
CA SER A 4 -1.45 -16.48 2.59
C SER A 4 -2.89 -15.91 2.53
N GLY A 5 -3.20 -14.81 3.23
CA GLY A 5 -4.58 -14.36 3.43
C GLY A 5 -4.90 -12.93 2.99
N LEU A 6 -3.92 -12.17 2.49
CA LEU A 6 -4.14 -10.81 2.02
C LEU A 6 -3.66 -10.72 0.57
N ASP A 7 -4.55 -11.05 -0.35
CA ASP A 7 -4.28 -10.93 -1.78
C ASP A 7 -4.26 -9.45 -2.18
N VAL A 8 -3.25 -9.10 -2.98
CA VAL A 8 -3.08 -7.76 -3.53
C VAL A 8 -3.81 -7.68 -4.87
N GLU A 9 -4.96 -7.02 -4.88
CA GLU A 9 -5.81 -6.86 -6.08
C GLU A 9 -5.36 -5.67 -6.94
N TYR A 10 -4.21 -5.78 -7.61
CA TYR A 10 -3.75 -4.80 -8.60
C TYR A 10 -3.37 -5.46 -9.92
N THR A 11 -3.58 -4.75 -11.03
CA THR A 11 -3.31 -5.26 -12.39
C THR A 11 -1.83 -5.57 -12.63
N ASP A 12 -0.95 -4.91 -11.88
CA ASP A 12 0.50 -5.07 -11.89
C ASP A 12 1.05 -5.79 -10.65
N ALA A 13 0.22 -6.57 -9.94
CA ALA A 13 0.64 -7.30 -8.75
C ALA A 13 1.86 -8.22 -8.96
N ALA A 14 2.09 -8.68 -10.19
CA ALA A 14 3.28 -9.45 -10.57
C ALA A 14 4.60 -8.65 -10.46
N ALA A 15 4.55 -7.31 -10.59
CA ALA A 15 5.70 -6.42 -10.47
C ALA A 15 6.06 -6.09 -9.00
N ILE A 16 5.20 -6.47 -8.05
CA ILE A 16 5.45 -6.29 -6.63
C ILE A 16 6.48 -7.32 -6.16
N SER A 17 7.55 -6.85 -5.52
CA SER A 17 8.55 -7.72 -4.88
C SER A 17 7.92 -8.56 -3.78
N ASP A 18 8.34 -9.83 -3.65
CA ASP A 18 7.78 -10.77 -2.66
C ASP A 18 7.78 -10.22 -1.24
N TYR A 19 8.87 -9.57 -0.84
CA TYR A 19 9.00 -8.99 0.50
C TYR A 19 7.96 -7.90 0.79
N ALA A 20 7.44 -7.22 -0.23
CA ALA A 20 6.54 -6.08 -0.09
C ALA A 20 5.06 -6.46 -0.18
N ARG A 21 4.72 -7.66 -0.67
CA ARG A 21 3.31 -8.08 -0.91
C ARG A 21 2.47 -7.96 0.36
N GLY A 22 2.96 -8.53 1.46
CA GLY A 22 2.25 -8.52 2.74
C GLY A 22 2.02 -7.09 3.26
N ASP A 23 3.05 -6.25 3.20
CA ASP A 23 2.97 -4.87 3.67
C ASP A 23 1.99 -4.03 2.83
N ILE A 24 2.00 -4.20 1.50
CA ILE A 24 1.07 -3.53 0.59
C ILE A 24 -0.37 -3.97 0.87
N ALA A 25 -0.60 -5.26 1.10
CA ALA A 25 -1.93 -5.76 1.38
C ALA A 25 -2.47 -5.21 2.72
N VAL A 26 -1.60 -5.07 3.73
CA VAL A 26 -1.95 -4.39 4.99
C VAL A 26 -2.30 -2.91 4.74
N LEU A 27 -1.46 -2.18 4.00
CA LEU A 27 -1.72 -0.77 3.68
C LEU A 27 -3.03 -0.56 2.93
N GLN A 28 -3.36 -1.46 1.99
CA GLN A 28 -4.61 -1.49 1.25
C GLN A 28 -5.79 -1.75 2.19
N SER A 29 -5.71 -2.78 3.05
CA SER A 29 -6.79 -3.12 4.00
C SER A 29 -7.10 -1.99 4.99
N LEU A 30 -6.08 -1.18 5.32
CA LEU A 30 -6.20 -0.04 6.22
C LEU A 30 -6.64 1.25 5.52
N ASP A 31 -6.77 1.25 4.19
CA ASP A 31 -7.05 2.44 3.37
C ASP A 31 -6.03 3.57 3.61
N ILE A 32 -4.77 3.20 3.87
CA ILE A 32 -3.66 4.15 4.05
C ILE A 32 -3.05 4.51 2.69
N MET A 33 -2.98 3.53 1.78
CA MET A 33 -2.45 3.69 0.44
C MET A 33 -3.27 2.84 -0.52
N THR A 34 -3.68 3.45 -1.63
CA THR A 34 -4.44 2.82 -2.71
C THR A 34 -3.67 2.95 -4.01
N GLY A 35 -3.92 2.04 -4.95
CA GLY A 35 -3.43 2.14 -6.32
C GLY A 35 -4.02 3.33 -7.09
N LYS A 36 -3.66 3.40 -8.36
CA LYS A 36 -4.11 4.40 -9.33
C LYS A 36 -5.48 4.05 -9.88
N GLU A 37 -6.09 5.02 -10.58
CA GLU A 37 -7.41 4.86 -11.20
C GLU A 37 -7.45 3.78 -12.29
N ASP A 38 -6.30 3.45 -12.89
CA ASP A 38 -6.16 2.38 -13.90
C ASP A 38 -6.06 0.97 -13.29
N GLY A 39 -6.15 0.86 -11.97
CA GLY A 39 -6.08 -0.41 -11.24
C GLY A 39 -4.66 -0.92 -10.97
N SER A 40 -3.62 -0.16 -11.32
CA SER A 40 -2.23 -0.48 -10.98
C SER A 40 -1.82 0.07 -9.60
N PHE A 41 -0.86 -0.58 -8.94
CA PHE A 41 -0.21 -0.04 -7.74
C PHE A 41 1.03 0.79 -8.08
N ASP A 42 1.78 0.38 -9.11
CA ASP A 42 3.06 0.93 -9.52
C ASP A 42 4.11 0.92 -8.39
N SER A 43 4.44 -0.28 -7.91
CA SER A 43 5.30 -0.48 -6.73
C SER A 43 6.72 0.08 -6.85
N GLN A 44 7.18 0.37 -8.07
CA GLN A 44 8.52 0.88 -8.34
C GLN A 44 8.54 2.41 -8.55
N ALA A 45 7.38 3.06 -8.61
CA ALA A 45 7.31 4.50 -8.78
C ALA A 45 7.75 5.26 -7.51
N PHE A 46 8.41 6.38 -7.73
CA PHE A 46 8.70 7.33 -6.65
C PHE A 46 7.44 8.05 -6.21
N LEU A 47 7.23 8.12 -4.90
CA LEU A 47 6.23 9.00 -4.32
C LEU A 47 6.71 10.45 -4.32
N THR A 48 5.81 11.37 -4.64
CA THR A 48 6.00 12.79 -4.36
C THR A 48 5.97 13.05 -2.84
N ARG A 49 6.56 14.17 -2.41
CA ARG A 49 6.55 14.58 -0.98
C ARG A 49 5.13 14.69 -0.42
N VAL A 50 4.18 15.16 -1.23
CA VAL A 50 2.78 15.30 -0.80
C VAL A 50 2.08 13.95 -0.66
N GLN A 51 2.36 12.99 -1.54
CA GLN A 51 1.84 11.62 -1.41
C GLN A 51 2.40 10.94 -0.16
N MET A 52 3.71 11.07 0.10
CA MET A 52 4.31 10.52 1.32
C MET A 52 3.72 11.16 2.59
N ALA A 53 3.49 12.48 2.59
CA ALA A 53 2.83 13.16 3.71
C ALA A 53 1.40 12.65 3.96
N LYS A 54 0.63 12.37 2.90
CA LYS A 54 -0.71 11.77 3.00
C LYS A 54 -0.64 10.38 3.63
N VAL A 55 0.26 9.51 3.15
CA VAL A 55 0.47 8.16 3.69
C VAL A 55 0.86 8.20 5.16
N LEU A 56 1.84 9.04 5.52
CA LEU A 56 2.28 9.19 6.91
C LEU A 56 1.14 9.69 7.81
N SER A 57 0.38 10.70 7.38
CA SER A 57 -0.78 11.19 8.14
C SER A 57 -1.86 10.13 8.33
N GLY A 58 -2.16 9.33 7.29
CA GLY A 58 -3.10 8.22 7.37
C GLY A 58 -2.67 7.16 8.36
N MET A 59 -1.38 6.79 8.32
CA MET A 59 -0.79 5.83 9.26
C MET A 59 -0.88 6.32 10.71
N LEU A 60 -0.49 7.57 11.00
CA LEU A 60 -0.54 8.12 12.37
C LEU A 60 -1.97 8.14 12.94
N LYS A 61 -2.98 8.44 12.09
CA LYS A 61 -4.39 8.40 12.47
C LYS A 61 -4.87 6.98 12.77
N LYS A 62 -4.53 6.00 11.91
CA LYS A 62 -4.90 4.59 12.13
C LYS A 62 -4.24 4.01 13.39
N ALA A 63 -3.00 4.43 13.67
CA ALA A 63 -2.26 4.07 14.87
C ALA A 63 -2.69 4.83 16.15
N LYS A 64 -3.67 5.76 16.05
CA LYS A 64 -4.18 6.57 17.16
C LYS A 64 -3.12 7.43 17.86
N PHE A 65 -2.15 7.93 17.09
CA PHE A 65 -1.19 8.93 17.56
C PHE A 65 -1.69 10.38 17.38
N MET A 66 -2.91 10.55 16.85
CA MET A 66 -3.58 11.82 16.58
C MET A 66 -5.05 11.75 16.98
#